data_AF-A0A0Q4DHI1-F1
#
_entry.id   AF-A0A0Q4DHI1-F1
#
_cell.length_a   1.000
_cell.length_b   1.000
_cell.length_c   1.000
_cell.angle_alpha   90.00
_cell.angle_beta   90.00
_cell.angle_gamma   90.00
#
_symmetry.space_group_name_H-M   'P 1'
#
loop_
_entity.id
_entity.type
_entity.pdbx_description
1 polymer ?
#
loop_
_entity_poly.entity_id
_entity_poly.type
_entity_poly.pdbx_seq_one_letter_code
_entity_poly.pdbx_strand_id
1 'polypeptide(L)'
;MAISTMSPRLPSPDPRIPVFPNGRRPTWLVAVIVLFAVLPVLMAVADDRLGLRLVMGALTLTILGAAACLHVLFGTIQERLLRIDQSASGIWFHPAPAATAVPFVLGGLLLLPAVAQIVVDIADLPTMQSFLLTRAPYALGLLGVGVIVMNAVRLREPAGLHVTAEGLRGIRGRGRVDWAWHELAEVGVGAGPVAKLHLIADGSGPRVEAPMLALGSDPNQVATVVRYFREVPSARATLQGPGTVALRGVDDALRAREG
;
A
#
# COMPACT_ATOMS: atom_id res chain seq x y z
N MET A 1 -0.53 -5.81 20.08
CA MET A 1 -0.25 -4.66 19.20
C MET A 1 -1.32 -3.61 19.43
N ALA A 2 -0.96 -2.43 19.93
CA ALA A 2 -1.90 -1.35 20.19
C ALA A 2 -1.68 -0.25 19.15
N ILE A 3 -2.61 -0.11 18.20
CA ILE A 3 -2.47 0.88 17.12
C ILE A 3 -3.16 2.19 17.54
N SER A 4 -2.43 3.29 17.46
CA SER A 4 -3.00 4.63 17.53
C SER A 4 -3.18 5.20 16.13
N THR A 5 -4.36 5.72 15.83
CA THR A 5 -4.61 6.55 14.65
C THR A 5 -4.92 7.96 15.08
N MET A 6 -4.26 8.93 14.46
CA MET A 6 -4.46 10.35 14.72
C MET A 6 -4.37 11.15 13.43
N SER A 7 -4.96 12.34 13.41
CA SER A 7 -4.95 13.23 12.25
C SER A 7 -4.45 14.64 12.61
N PRO A 8 -3.22 14.79 13.13
CA PRO A 8 -2.72 16.08 13.56
C PRO A 8 -2.53 17.01 12.36
N ARG A 9 -2.62 18.31 12.63
CA ARG A 9 -2.20 19.34 11.68
C ARG A 9 -0.80 19.79 12.07
N LEU A 10 0.21 19.00 11.70
CA LEU A 10 1.59 19.42 11.92
C LEU A 10 1.91 20.62 11.01
N PRO A 11 2.46 21.72 11.59
CA PRO A 11 3.10 22.80 10.85
C PRO A 11 4.15 22.25 9.89
N SER A 12 4.16 22.75 8.66
CA SER A 12 5.19 22.39 7.68
C SER A 12 5.53 23.60 6.83
N PRO A 13 6.83 23.90 6.62
CA PRO A 13 7.24 24.96 5.70
C PRO A 13 7.00 24.58 4.24
N ASP A 14 6.91 23.29 3.92
CA ASP A 14 6.72 22.82 2.55
C ASP A 14 5.23 22.79 2.15
N PRO A 15 4.92 23.10 0.88
CA PRO A 15 3.58 22.91 0.34
C PRO A 15 3.17 21.44 0.41
N ARG A 16 1.95 21.19 0.89
CA ARG A 16 1.42 19.83 1.02
C ARG A 16 1.15 19.23 -0.35
N ILE A 17 1.68 18.03 -0.57
CA ILE A 17 1.40 17.24 -1.77
C ILE A 17 0.20 16.34 -1.49
N PRO A 18 -0.82 16.28 -2.37
CA PRO A 18 -2.00 15.48 -2.13
C PRO A 18 -1.67 13.97 -2.16
N VAL A 19 -2.37 13.19 -1.33
CA VAL A 19 -2.18 11.72 -1.28
C VAL A 19 -2.90 10.98 -2.42
N PHE A 20 -3.80 11.67 -3.11
CA PHE A 20 -4.48 11.19 -4.32
C PHE A 20 -4.23 12.14 -5.50
N PRO A 21 -4.30 11.65 -6.75
CA PRO A 21 -4.31 12.52 -7.92
C PRO A 21 -5.46 13.53 -7.80
N ASN A 22 -5.18 14.82 -7.97
CA ASN A 22 -6.14 15.92 -7.82
C ASN A 22 -6.80 16.04 -6.43
N GLY A 23 -6.22 15.44 -5.38
CA GLY A 23 -6.73 15.52 -4.00
C GLY A 23 -8.04 14.76 -3.75
N ARG A 24 -8.54 13.98 -4.72
CA ARG A 24 -9.79 13.23 -4.59
C ARG A 24 -9.56 11.74 -4.74
N ARG A 25 -10.26 10.96 -3.90
CA ARG A 25 -10.31 9.50 -4.03
C ARG A 25 -10.82 9.12 -5.43
N PRO A 26 -10.08 8.33 -6.21
CA PRO A 26 -10.49 7.97 -7.57
C PRO A 26 -11.53 6.84 -7.55
N THR A 27 -12.66 7.06 -6.88
CA THR A 27 -13.75 6.08 -6.74
C THR A 27 -14.35 5.68 -8.08
N TRP A 28 -14.30 6.55 -9.09
CA TRP A 28 -14.73 6.26 -10.45
C TRP A 28 -13.97 5.08 -11.08
N LEU A 29 -12.70 4.85 -10.72
CA LEU A 29 -11.95 3.69 -11.21
C LEU A 29 -12.58 2.37 -10.75
N VAL A 30 -13.12 2.33 -9.53
CA VAL A 30 -13.84 1.15 -9.01
C VAL A 30 -15.09 0.90 -9.85
N ALA A 31 -15.86 1.95 -10.15
CA ALA A 31 -17.05 1.84 -11.00
C ALA A 31 -16.69 1.37 -12.43
N VAL A 32 -15.59 1.87 -13.00
CA VAL A 32 -15.11 1.42 -14.32
C VAL A 32 -14.73 -0.06 -14.30
N ILE A 33 -14.00 -0.54 -13.28
CA ILE A 33 -13.65 -1.97 -13.17
C ILE A 33 -14.91 -2.83 -13.01
N VAL A 34 -15.89 -2.39 -12.20
CA VAL A 34 -17.18 -3.08 -12.07
C VAL A 34 -17.93 -3.14 -13.40
N LEU A 35 -17.88 -2.07 -14.20
CA LEU A 35 -18.49 -2.06 -15.53
C LEU A 35 -17.87 -3.11 -16.47
N PHE A 36 -16.56 -3.36 -16.38
CA PHE A 36 -15.91 -4.43 -17.15
C PHE A 36 -16.44 -5.83 -16.82
N ALA A 37 -16.98 -6.06 -15.62
CA ALA A 37 -17.61 -7.34 -15.26
C ALA A 37 -18.94 -7.59 -15.99
N VAL A 38 -19.55 -6.58 -16.61
CA VAL A 38 -20.78 -6.76 -17.40
C VAL A 38 -20.53 -7.66 -18.61
N LEU A 39 -19.39 -7.53 -19.29
CA LEU A 39 -19.08 -8.31 -20.48
C LEU A 39 -19.05 -9.83 -20.22
N PRO A 40 -18.28 -10.37 -19.26
CA PRO A 40 -18.30 -11.80 -18.96
C PRO A 40 -19.66 -12.27 -18.45
N VAL A 41 -20.42 -11.45 -17.72
CA VAL A 41 -21.80 -11.79 -17.35
C VAL A 41 -22.68 -11.97 -18.59
N LEU A 42 -22.63 -11.03 -19.54
CA LEU A 42 -23.41 -11.14 -20.78
C LEU A 42 -22.99 -12.39 -21.57
N MET A 43 -21.69 -12.69 -21.66
CA MET A 43 -21.20 -13.90 -22.33
C MET A 43 -21.66 -15.19 -21.63
N ALA A 44 -21.68 -15.21 -20.30
CA ALA A 44 -22.17 -16.36 -19.53
C ALA A 44 -23.68 -16.57 -19.73
N VAL A 45 -24.47 -15.51 -19.81
CA VAL A 45 -25.93 -15.60 -19.97
C VAL A 45 -26.31 -15.93 -21.41
N ALA A 46 -25.61 -15.38 -22.39
CA ALA A 46 -25.93 -15.53 -23.81
C ALA A 46 -25.59 -16.91 -24.41
N ASP A 47 -24.78 -17.74 -23.73
CA ASP A 47 -24.35 -19.05 -24.23
C ASP A 47 -24.69 -20.15 -23.20
N ASP A 48 -25.16 -21.30 -23.68
CA ASP A 48 -25.58 -22.45 -22.86
C ASP A 48 -24.45 -23.42 -22.50
N ARG A 49 -23.27 -23.25 -23.10
CA ARG A 49 -22.10 -24.10 -22.83
C ARG A 49 -21.63 -23.92 -21.38
N LEU A 50 -21.74 -24.98 -20.61
CA LEU A 50 -21.39 -24.99 -19.19
C LEU A 50 -19.94 -24.56 -18.93
N GLY A 51 -18.99 -24.98 -19.78
CA GLY A 51 -17.59 -24.61 -19.63
C GLY A 51 -17.33 -23.12 -19.81
N LEU A 52 -18.01 -22.50 -20.80
CA LEU A 52 -17.94 -21.06 -21.01
C LEU A 52 -18.55 -20.29 -19.82
N ARG A 53 -19.72 -20.73 -19.33
CA ARG A 53 -20.38 -20.15 -18.16
C ARG A 53 -19.50 -20.19 -16.92
N LEU A 54 -18.81 -21.31 -16.69
CA LEU A 54 -17.93 -21.48 -15.54
C LEU A 54 -16.73 -20.51 -15.59
N VAL A 55 -16.05 -20.44 -16.74
CA VAL A 55 -14.88 -19.56 -16.92
C VAL A 55 -15.29 -18.09 -16.84
N MET A 56 -16.39 -17.72 -17.49
CA MET A 56 -16.91 -16.34 -17.44
C MET A 56 -17.40 -15.95 -16.05
N GLY A 57 -18.08 -16.85 -15.34
CA GLY A 57 -18.48 -16.64 -13.95
C GLY A 57 -17.27 -16.43 -13.03
N ALA A 58 -16.23 -17.26 -13.16
CA ALA A 58 -14.98 -17.10 -12.42
C ALA A 58 -14.27 -15.77 -12.76
N LEU A 59 -14.27 -15.37 -14.03
CA LEU A 59 -13.72 -14.08 -14.45
C LEU A 59 -14.52 -12.90 -13.87
N THR A 60 -15.85 -12.95 -13.87
CA THR A 60 -16.70 -11.95 -13.23
C THR A 60 -16.36 -11.81 -11.74
N LEU A 61 -16.28 -12.92 -11.01
CA LEU A 61 -15.90 -12.90 -9.59
C LEU A 61 -14.51 -12.32 -9.37
N THR A 62 -13.57 -12.63 -10.25
CA THR A 62 -12.21 -12.07 -10.22
C THR A 62 -12.23 -10.55 -10.39
N ILE A 63 -12.98 -10.03 -11.36
CA ILE A 63 -13.10 -8.59 -11.64
C ILE A 63 -13.78 -7.86 -10.47
N LEU A 64 -14.89 -8.38 -9.97
CA LEU A 64 -15.61 -7.80 -8.84
C LEU A 64 -14.76 -7.83 -7.57
N GLY A 65 -14.06 -8.93 -7.32
CA GLY A 65 -13.13 -9.06 -6.20
C GLY A 65 -11.96 -8.08 -6.31
N ALA A 66 -11.40 -7.89 -7.52
CA ALA A 66 -10.36 -6.89 -7.76
C ALA A 66 -10.86 -5.45 -7.51
N ALA A 67 -12.10 -5.14 -7.91
CA ALA A 67 -12.73 -3.86 -7.62
C ALA A 67 -12.92 -3.63 -6.10
N ALA A 68 -13.36 -4.66 -5.37
CA ALA A 68 -13.49 -4.61 -3.91
C ALA A 68 -12.13 -4.41 -3.23
N CYS A 69 -11.10 -5.15 -3.66
CA CYS A 69 -9.72 -4.97 -3.20
C CYS A 69 -9.22 -3.53 -3.41
N LEU A 70 -9.45 -2.96 -4.58
CA LEU A 70 -9.09 -1.58 -4.89
C LEU A 70 -9.84 -0.58 -4.00
N HIS A 71 -11.13 -0.78 -3.80
CA HIS A 71 -11.96 0.04 -2.93
C HIS A 71 -11.43 0.03 -1.49
N VAL A 72 -11.11 -1.15 -0.96
CA VAL A 72 -10.52 -1.31 0.38
C VAL A 72 -9.18 -0.57 0.47
N LEU A 73 -8.29 -0.71 -0.52
CA LEU A 73 -7.01 0.00 -0.53
C LEU A 73 -7.19 1.52 -0.53
N PHE A 74 -8.09 2.07 -1.36
CA PHE A 74 -8.38 3.50 -1.36
C PHE A 74 -8.96 3.99 -0.02
N GLY A 75 -9.73 3.15 0.68
CA GLY A 75 -10.22 3.48 2.02
C GLY A 75 -9.12 3.68 3.07
N THR A 76 -7.97 3.02 2.89
CA THR A 76 -6.81 3.15 3.80
C THR A 76 -6.00 4.42 3.59
N ILE A 77 -6.16 5.10 2.46
CA ILE A 77 -5.43 6.32 2.13
C ILE A 77 -6.28 7.52 2.57
N GLN A 78 -5.70 8.33 3.45
CA GLN A 78 -6.34 9.46 4.11
C GLN A 78 -5.30 10.57 4.32
N GLU A 79 -5.68 11.80 3.98
CA GLU A 79 -4.83 12.95 4.30
C GLU A 79 -4.71 13.11 5.82
N ARG A 80 -3.53 13.58 6.27
CA ARG A 80 -3.19 13.84 7.66
C ARG A 80 -3.16 12.63 8.58
N LEU A 81 -3.43 11.43 8.09
CA LEU A 81 -3.43 10.23 8.92
C LEU A 81 -2.01 9.90 9.39
N LEU A 82 -1.81 9.76 10.69
CA LEU A 82 -0.67 9.09 11.28
C LEU A 82 -1.16 7.85 12.02
N ARG A 83 -0.64 6.69 11.62
CA ARG A 83 -0.94 5.38 12.20
C ARG A 83 0.34 4.82 12.80
N ILE A 84 0.36 4.71 14.12
CA ILE A 84 1.54 4.28 14.87
C ILE A 84 1.25 3.07 15.74
N ASP A 85 2.25 2.22 15.93
CA ASP A 85 2.23 1.17 16.95
C ASP A 85 2.68 1.75 18.30
N GLN A 86 1.80 1.74 19.30
CA GLN A 86 2.07 2.22 20.64
C GLN A 86 2.93 1.24 21.46
N SER A 87 3.00 -0.02 21.04
CA SER A 87 3.76 -1.06 21.76
C SER A 87 5.26 -1.05 21.44
N ALA A 88 5.69 -0.26 20.45
CA ALA A 88 7.10 -0.07 20.13
C ALA A 88 7.69 1.13 20.87
N SER A 89 8.97 1.04 21.24
CA SER A 89 9.77 2.20 21.64
C SER A 89 10.00 3.10 20.43
N GLY A 90 9.79 4.41 20.55
CA GLY A 90 9.88 5.35 19.43
C GLY A 90 8.63 5.38 18.57
N ILE A 91 8.73 5.92 17.36
CA ILE A 91 7.57 6.12 16.48
C ILE A 91 7.61 5.07 15.37
N TRP A 92 6.80 4.03 15.48
CA TRP A 92 6.65 3.04 14.41
C TRP A 92 5.40 3.32 13.59
N PHE A 93 5.57 3.92 12.42
CA PHE A 93 4.50 4.06 11.43
C PHE A 93 4.19 2.70 10.81
N HIS A 94 3.03 2.14 11.14
CA HIS A 94 2.68 0.78 10.72
C HIS A 94 1.56 0.79 9.68
N PRO A 95 1.72 0.12 8.52
CA PRO A 95 0.69 0.05 7.50
C PRO A 95 -0.61 -0.60 7.98
N ALA A 96 -1.72 -0.27 7.31
CA ALA A 96 -2.99 -0.94 7.56
C ALA A 96 -2.87 -2.43 7.19
N PRO A 97 -3.53 -3.35 7.93
CA PRO A 97 -3.51 -4.78 7.60
C PRO A 97 -3.93 -5.07 6.16
N ALA A 98 -4.86 -4.27 5.62
CA ALA A 98 -5.29 -4.31 4.23
C ALA A 98 -4.14 -4.15 3.22
N ALA A 99 -3.12 -3.32 3.51
CA ALA A 99 -1.96 -3.16 2.62
C ALA A 99 -1.13 -4.46 2.50
N THR A 100 -1.22 -5.34 3.50
CA THR A 100 -0.57 -6.67 3.47
C THR A 100 -1.52 -7.74 2.94
N ALA A 101 -2.79 -7.74 3.34
CA ALA A 101 -3.75 -8.80 2.98
C ALA A 101 -4.26 -8.72 1.54
N VAL A 102 -4.52 -7.50 1.02
CA VAL A 102 -5.13 -7.31 -0.30
C VAL A 102 -4.30 -7.95 -1.43
N PRO A 103 -2.97 -7.83 -1.49
CA PRO A 103 -2.19 -8.51 -2.54
C PRO A 103 -2.37 -10.03 -2.55
N PHE A 104 -2.51 -10.68 -1.39
CA PHE A 104 -2.77 -12.13 -1.32
C PHE A 104 -4.19 -12.48 -1.78
N VAL A 105 -5.19 -11.69 -1.36
CA VAL A 105 -6.57 -11.86 -1.81
C VAL A 105 -6.67 -11.67 -3.33
N LEU A 106 -6.05 -10.62 -3.86
CA LEU A 106 -6.00 -10.37 -5.30
C LEU A 106 -5.28 -11.51 -6.04
N GLY A 107 -4.14 -11.97 -5.52
CA GLY A 107 -3.42 -13.12 -6.08
C GLY A 107 -4.29 -14.38 -6.12
N GLY A 108 -5.04 -14.67 -5.06
CA GLY A 108 -5.97 -15.80 -5.00
C GLY A 108 -7.14 -15.65 -5.97
N LEU A 109 -7.72 -14.45 -6.09
CA LEU A 109 -8.79 -14.16 -7.06
C LEU A 109 -8.31 -14.39 -8.50
N LEU A 110 -7.09 -13.99 -8.84
CA LEU A 110 -6.50 -14.20 -10.17
C LEU A 110 -6.32 -15.69 -10.54
N LEU A 111 -6.32 -16.60 -9.56
CA LEU A 111 -6.29 -18.04 -9.81
C LEU A 111 -7.65 -18.60 -10.24
N LEU A 112 -8.76 -17.95 -9.90
CA LEU A 112 -10.10 -18.51 -10.13
C LEU A 112 -10.38 -18.85 -11.59
N PRO A 113 -10.05 -17.99 -12.59
CA PRO A 113 -10.27 -18.35 -13.99
C PRO A 113 -9.43 -19.54 -14.42
N ALA A 114 -8.19 -19.65 -13.96
CA ALA A 114 -7.32 -20.78 -14.25
C ALA A 114 -7.89 -22.08 -13.68
N VAL A 115 -8.35 -22.06 -12.43
CA VAL A 115 -8.99 -23.21 -11.79
C VAL A 115 -10.25 -23.61 -12.54
N ALA A 116 -11.09 -22.65 -12.93
CA ALA A 116 -12.26 -22.91 -13.76
C ALA A 116 -11.89 -23.57 -15.10
N GLN A 117 -10.85 -23.08 -15.77
CA GLN A 117 -10.37 -23.66 -17.04
C GLN A 117 -9.83 -25.08 -16.85
N ILE A 118 -9.11 -25.36 -15.77
CA ILE A 118 -8.65 -26.71 -15.44
C ILE A 118 -9.84 -27.66 -15.28
N VAL A 119 -10.91 -27.22 -14.60
CA VAL A 119 -12.13 -28.02 -14.45
C VAL A 119 -12.79 -28.28 -15.81
N VAL A 120 -12.84 -27.27 -16.69
CA VAL A 120 -13.34 -27.43 -18.06
C VAL A 120 -12.54 -28.47 -18.84
N ASP A 121 -11.21 -28.40 -18.77
CA ASP A 121 -10.32 -29.30 -19.51
C ASP A 121 -10.36 -30.73 -18.96
N ILE A 122 -10.44 -30.93 -17.64
CA ILE A 122 -10.50 -32.25 -17.01
C ILE A 122 -11.86 -32.93 -17.25
N ALA A 123 -12.95 -32.17 -17.18
CA ALA A 123 -14.31 -32.70 -17.34
C ALA A 123 -14.81 -32.66 -18.80
N ASP A 124 -13.93 -32.30 -19.75
CA ASP A 124 -14.22 -32.15 -21.19
C ASP A 124 -15.51 -31.35 -21.44
N LEU A 125 -15.67 -30.24 -20.71
CA LEU A 125 -16.89 -29.45 -20.77
C LEU A 125 -16.94 -28.65 -22.08
N PRO A 126 -18.13 -28.54 -22.70
CA PRO A 126 -18.26 -27.77 -23.93
C PRO A 126 -17.91 -26.31 -23.66
N THR A 127 -17.06 -25.75 -24.52
CA THR A 127 -16.63 -24.34 -24.48
C THR A 127 -16.47 -23.78 -25.89
N MET A 128 -16.18 -22.49 -26.03
CA MET A 128 -15.80 -21.90 -27.30
C MET A 128 -14.34 -22.19 -27.61
N GLN A 129 -14.06 -22.69 -28.83
CA GLN A 129 -12.69 -22.85 -29.30
C GLN A 129 -12.10 -21.50 -29.67
N SER A 130 -11.40 -20.88 -28.72
CA SER A 130 -10.65 -19.64 -28.92
C SER A 130 -9.34 -19.71 -28.15
N PHE A 131 -8.27 -19.25 -28.78
CA PHE A 131 -6.95 -19.18 -28.14
C PHE A 131 -6.98 -18.30 -26.88
N LEU A 132 -7.68 -17.16 -26.94
CA LEU A 132 -7.79 -16.27 -25.79
C LEU A 132 -8.55 -16.92 -24.63
N LEU A 133 -9.68 -17.59 -24.91
CA LEU A 133 -10.50 -18.22 -23.88
C LEU A 133 -9.80 -19.41 -23.23
N THR A 134 -8.96 -20.13 -23.97
CA THR A 134 -8.23 -21.29 -23.46
C THR A 134 -6.92 -20.93 -22.76
N ARG A 135 -6.22 -19.86 -23.17
CA ARG A 135 -4.88 -19.52 -22.63
C ARG A 135 -4.87 -18.36 -21.64
N ALA A 136 -5.75 -17.37 -21.81
CA ALA A 136 -5.79 -16.22 -20.91
C ALA A 136 -6.08 -16.60 -19.44
N PRO A 137 -6.96 -17.57 -19.12
CA PRO A 137 -7.16 -17.98 -17.74
C PRO A 137 -5.88 -18.49 -17.07
N TYR A 138 -5.07 -19.27 -17.78
CA TYR A 138 -3.78 -19.75 -17.29
C TYR A 138 -2.76 -18.63 -17.10
N ALA A 139 -2.72 -17.65 -18.00
CA ALA A 139 -1.86 -16.48 -17.86
C ALA A 139 -2.22 -15.65 -16.61
N LEU A 140 -3.52 -15.47 -16.33
CA LEU A 140 -4.00 -14.85 -15.09
C LEU A 140 -3.61 -15.68 -13.87
N GLY A 141 -3.71 -17.01 -13.95
CA GLY A 141 -3.27 -17.92 -12.89
C GLY A 141 -1.79 -17.76 -12.55
N LEU A 142 -0.91 -17.77 -13.56
CA LEU A 142 0.52 -17.54 -13.38
C LEU A 142 0.82 -16.17 -12.77
N LEU A 143 0.11 -15.13 -13.22
CA LEU A 143 0.22 -13.80 -12.62
C LEU A 143 -0.20 -13.82 -11.15
N GLY A 144 -1.30 -14.50 -10.81
CA GLY A 144 -1.79 -14.67 -9.44
C GLY A 144 -0.75 -15.34 -8.53
N VAL A 145 -0.16 -16.44 -8.99
CA VAL A 145 0.95 -17.11 -8.28
C VAL A 145 2.14 -16.15 -8.09
N GLY A 146 2.54 -15.45 -9.16
CA GLY A 146 3.64 -14.48 -9.10
C GLY A 146 3.39 -13.38 -8.06
N VAL A 147 2.17 -12.85 -7.99
CA VAL A 147 1.77 -11.86 -6.98
C VAL A 147 1.88 -12.45 -5.57
N ILE A 148 1.36 -13.66 -5.33
CA ILE A 148 1.43 -14.31 -4.01
C ILE A 148 2.88 -14.54 -3.58
N VAL A 149 3.70 -15.14 -4.45
CA VAL A 149 5.10 -15.47 -4.16
C VAL A 149 5.90 -14.20 -3.89
N MET A 150 5.76 -13.18 -4.74
CA MET A 150 6.46 -11.91 -4.57
C MET A 150 6.09 -11.23 -3.24
N ASN A 151 4.81 -11.23 -2.87
CA ASN A 151 4.38 -10.64 -1.60
C ASN A 151 4.81 -11.48 -0.39
N ALA A 152 4.82 -12.81 -0.50
CA ALA A 152 5.35 -13.70 0.55
C ALA A 152 6.83 -13.46 0.80
N VAL A 153 7.64 -13.26 -0.25
CA VAL A 153 9.06 -12.90 -0.12
C VAL A 153 9.21 -11.56 0.60
N ARG A 154 8.37 -10.56 0.28
CA ARG A 154 8.38 -9.24 0.94
C ARG A 154 7.98 -9.30 2.40
N LEU A 155 7.25 -10.31 2.86
CA LEU A 155 6.91 -10.45 4.29
C LEU A 155 8.14 -10.61 5.19
N ARG A 156 9.29 -11.01 4.63
CA ARG A 156 10.56 -11.11 5.35
C ARG A 156 11.08 -9.75 5.83
N GLU A 157 10.62 -8.66 5.22
CA GLU A 157 10.98 -7.31 5.61
C GLU A 157 9.92 -6.69 6.55
N PRO A 158 10.34 -5.92 7.57
CA PRO A 158 9.43 -5.26 8.49
C PRO A 158 8.55 -4.24 7.75
N ALA A 159 7.27 -4.23 8.09
CA ALA A 159 6.31 -3.32 7.50
C ALA A 159 6.43 -1.92 8.13
N GLY A 160 6.29 -0.88 7.31
CA GLY A 160 6.28 0.49 7.81
C GLY A 160 7.65 1.04 8.18
N LEU A 161 7.67 2.27 8.70
CA LEU A 161 8.90 3.00 9.05
C LEU A 161 8.97 3.17 10.56
N HIS A 162 10.08 2.73 11.16
CA HIS A 162 10.37 2.89 12.57
C HIS A 162 11.40 4.00 12.78
N VAL A 163 11.01 5.03 13.51
CA VAL A 163 11.85 6.17 13.90
C VAL A 163 12.27 5.99 15.36
N THR A 164 13.58 5.89 15.57
CA THR A 164 14.21 5.55 16.85
C THR A 164 15.25 6.60 17.22
N ALA A 165 15.74 6.54 18.46
CA ALA A 165 16.79 7.45 18.90
C ALA A 165 18.08 7.29 18.07
N GLU A 166 18.34 6.07 17.60
CA GLU A 166 19.52 5.71 16.80
C GLU A 166 19.38 6.09 15.33
N GLY A 167 18.17 6.02 14.78
CA GLY A 167 17.92 6.33 13.37
C GLY A 167 16.58 5.83 12.82
N LEU A 168 16.59 5.47 11.54
CA LEU A 168 15.43 5.03 10.77
C LEU A 168 15.57 3.56 10.38
N ARG A 169 14.49 2.78 10.53
CA ARG A 169 14.47 1.36 10.17
C ARG A 169 13.20 0.95 9.44
N GLY A 170 13.32 0.07 8.45
CA GLY A 170 12.21 -0.63 7.79
C GLY A 170 11.82 -0.11 6.41
N ILE A 171 10.53 -0.24 6.09
CA ILE A 171 9.87 -0.01 4.79
C ILE A 171 9.97 -1.19 3.82
N ARG A 172 9.17 -2.23 4.11
CA ARG A 172 8.92 -3.38 3.24
C ARG A 172 8.75 -3.02 1.75
N GLY A 173 9.57 -3.65 0.92
CA GLY A 173 9.47 -3.64 -0.54
C GLY A 173 9.83 -2.31 -1.20
N ARG A 174 10.48 -1.39 -0.49
CA ARG A 174 10.92 -0.07 -1.00
C ARG A 174 12.41 0.19 -0.89
N GLY A 175 13.15 -0.70 -0.26
CA GLY A 175 14.58 -0.57 0.00
C GLY A 175 14.87 -0.85 1.47
N ARG A 176 16.09 -1.29 1.76
CA ARG A 176 16.52 -1.53 3.14
C ARG A 176 16.86 -0.18 3.78
N VAL A 177 15.95 0.35 4.60
CA VAL A 177 16.26 1.46 5.50
C VAL A 177 16.68 0.86 6.83
N ASP A 178 17.94 1.04 7.17
CA ASP A 178 18.51 0.77 8.49
C ASP A 178 19.65 1.77 8.63
N TRP A 179 19.26 3.04 8.77
CA TRP A 179 20.14 4.19 8.64
C TRP A 179 20.22 4.92 9.97
N ALA A 180 21.43 5.18 10.44
CA ALA A 180 21.67 6.11 11.52
C ALA A 180 21.35 7.54 11.08
N TRP A 181 21.08 8.43 12.03
CA TRP A 181 20.72 9.82 11.72
C TRP A 181 21.75 10.59 10.88
N HIS A 182 23.04 10.25 10.99
CA HIS A 182 24.11 10.89 10.22
C HIS A 182 24.13 10.42 8.76
N GLU A 183 23.59 9.24 8.47
CA GLU A 183 23.49 8.70 7.11
C GLU A 183 22.30 9.30 6.35
N LEU A 184 21.43 10.08 7.01
CA LEU A 184 20.25 10.70 6.40
C LEU A 184 20.56 12.13 5.93
N ALA A 185 20.83 12.29 4.63
CA ALA A 185 21.14 13.57 4.01
C ALA A 185 19.90 14.39 3.62
N GLU A 186 18.79 13.76 3.23
CA GLU A 186 17.58 14.51 2.87
C GLU A 186 16.30 13.77 3.26
N VAL A 187 15.29 14.57 3.63
CA VAL A 187 13.94 14.12 3.94
C VAL A 187 12.96 15.06 3.23
N GLY A 188 12.17 14.51 2.33
CA GLY A 188 11.23 15.29 1.55
C GLY A 188 9.99 14.50 1.16
N VAL A 189 9.12 15.15 0.39
CA VAL A 189 7.99 14.50 -0.27
C VAL A 189 8.16 14.69 -1.77
N GLY A 190 8.09 13.61 -2.52
CA GLY A 190 8.27 13.65 -3.97
C GLY A 190 7.22 14.44 -4.71
N ALA A 191 7.65 15.22 -5.70
CA ALA A 191 6.81 15.96 -6.64
C ALA A 191 6.13 15.07 -7.71
N GLY A 192 5.66 13.88 -7.32
CA GLY A 192 4.87 12.99 -8.18
C GLY A 192 3.37 13.32 -8.15
N PRO A 193 2.54 12.62 -8.94
CA PRO A 193 1.08 12.83 -8.94
C PRO A 193 0.41 12.53 -7.59
N VAL A 194 1.13 11.86 -6.69
CA VAL A 194 0.72 11.54 -5.32
C VAL A 194 1.92 11.69 -4.39
N ALA A 195 1.65 12.06 -3.14
CA ALA A 195 2.66 12.18 -2.10
C ALA A 195 3.39 10.84 -1.87
N LYS A 196 4.71 10.90 -1.84
CA LYS A 196 5.61 9.80 -1.45
C LYS A 196 6.70 10.37 -0.56
N LEU A 197 7.02 9.68 0.53
CA LEU A 197 8.14 10.03 1.38
C LEU A 197 9.42 9.74 0.62
N HIS A 198 10.31 10.72 0.56
CA HIS A 198 11.64 10.60 -0.02
C HIS A 198 12.66 10.65 1.12
N LEU A 199 13.46 9.60 1.22
CA LEU A 199 14.63 9.54 2.09
C LEU A 199 15.86 9.37 1.20
N ILE A 200 16.84 10.26 1.37
CA ILE A 200 18.09 10.23 0.63
C ILE A 200 19.22 10.02 1.63
N ALA A 201 19.97 8.94 1.42
CA ALA A 201 21.16 8.67 2.20
C ALA A 201 22.31 9.63 1.81
N ASP A 202 23.22 9.89 2.74
CA ASP A 202 24.37 10.76 2.50
C ASP A 202 25.33 10.20 1.44
N GLY A 203 25.99 11.11 0.72
CA GLY A 203 26.84 10.78 -0.42
C GLY A 203 26.08 10.21 -1.63
N SER A 204 26.60 9.13 -2.23
CA SER A 204 25.98 8.41 -3.35
C SER A 204 25.04 7.28 -2.91
N GLY A 205 24.54 7.36 -1.67
CA GLY A 205 23.71 6.33 -1.06
C GLY A 205 22.33 6.15 -1.73
N PRO A 206 21.61 5.08 -1.36
CA PRO A 206 20.33 4.76 -1.98
C PRO A 206 19.26 5.81 -1.67
N ARG A 207 18.40 6.07 -2.66
CA ARG A 207 17.16 6.83 -2.51
C ARG A 207 15.99 5.90 -2.28
N VAL A 208 15.21 6.14 -1.23
CA VAL A 208 14.02 5.35 -0.89
C VAL A 208 12.76 6.18 -1.07
N GLU A 209 11.80 5.63 -1.81
CA GLU A 209 10.48 6.23 -2.01
C GLU A 209 9.38 5.37 -1.39
N ALA A 210 8.66 5.92 -0.40
CA ALA A 210 7.61 5.20 0.31
C ALA A 210 6.25 5.92 0.20
N PRO A 211 5.26 5.33 -0.50
CA PRO A 211 3.91 5.88 -0.54
C PRO A 211 3.17 5.58 0.78
N MET A 212 2.03 6.24 0.95
CA MET A 212 1.16 6.04 2.12
C MET A 212 0.83 4.57 2.40
N LEU A 213 0.60 3.74 1.37
CA LEU A 213 0.31 2.31 1.53
C LEU A 213 1.44 1.53 2.21
N ALA A 214 2.70 1.92 2.01
CA ALA A 214 3.85 1.26 2.63
C ALA A 214 4.08 1.76 4.07
N LEU A 215 3.75 3.02 4.35
CA LEU A 215 3.95 3.67 5.65
C LEU A 215 2.76 3.50 6.61
N GLY A 216 1.54 3.37 6.09
CA GLY A 216 0.29 3.46 6.86
C GLY A 216 -0.13 4.88 7.23
N SER A 217 0.69 5.87 6.87
CA SER A 217 0.56 7.26 7.30
C SER A 217 0.82 8.20 6.13
N ASP A 218 0.25 9.40 6.20
CA ASP A 218 0.42 10.47 5.22
C ASP A 218 1.92 10.84 5.10
N PRO A 219 2.53 10.67 3.92
CA PRO A 219 3.93 10.96 3.69
C PRO A 219 4.34 12.38 4.07
N ASN A 220 3.44 13.37 3.94
CA ASN A 220 3.72 14.74 4.34
C ASN A 220 3.94 14.83 5.85
N GLN A 221 3.07 14.20 6.63
CA GLN A 221 3.19 14.20 8.09
C GLN A 221 4.41 13.42 8.55
N VAL A 222 4.68 12.26 7.92
CA VAL A 222 5.87 11.45 8.23
C VAL A 222 7.15 12.23 7.92
N ALA A 223 7.23 12.92 6.77
CA ALA A 223 8.37 13.74 6.41
C ALA A 223 8.61 14.86 7.43
N THR A 224 7.56 15.56 7.88
CA THR A 224 7.65 16.59 8.92
C THR A 224 8.22 16.04 10.23
N VAL A 225 7.73 14.87 10.69
CA VAL A 225 8.22 14.24 11.93
C VAL A 225 9.68 13.83 11.81
N VAL A 226 10.05 13.15 10.73
CA VAL A 226 11.43 12.67 10.52
C VAL A 226 12.39 13.87 10.40
N ARG A 227 11.98 14.92 9.70
CA ARG A 227 12.76 16.16 9.56
C ARG A 227 12.99 16.85 10.90
N TYR A 228 11.96 16.95 11.74
CA TYR A 228 12.11 17.52 13.08
C TYR A 228 13.21 16.82 13.90
N PHE A 229 13.21 15.48 13.94
CA PHE A 229 14.24 14.74 14.68
C PHE A 229 15.63 14.79 14.02
N ARG A 230 15.68 14.97 12.70
CA ARG A 230 16.94 15.23 11.99
C ARG A 230 17.52 16.58 12.42
N GLU A 231 16.71 17.64 12.42
CA GLU A 231 17.12 19.02 12.72
C GLU A 231 17.31 19.32 14.21
N VAL A 232 16.67 18.55 15.10
CA VAL A 232 16.74 18.73 16.55
C VAL A 232 17.29 17.45 17.22
N PRO A 233 18.62 17.22 17.21
CA PRO A 233 19.21 16.00 17.77
C PRO A 233 18.90 15.79 19.26
N SER A 234 18.77 16.86 20.04
CA SER A 234 18.43 16.78 21.47
C SER A 234 17.04 16.20 21.73
N ALA A 235 16.10 16.34 20.79
CA ALA A 235 14.75 15.79 20.93
C ALA A 235 14.70 14.26 20.75
N ARG A 236 15.73 13.64 20.18
CA ARG A 236 15.78 12.19 19.90
C ARG A 236 15.70 11.33 21.17
N ALA A 237 16.08 11.87 22.33
CA ALA A 237 15.90 11.18 23.61
C ALA A 237 14.43 10.81 23.88
N THR A 238 13.48 11.60 23.39
CA THR A 238 12.04 11.32 23.53
C THR A 238 11.60 10.06 22.77
N LEU A 239 12.36 9.61 21.76
CA LEU A 239 12.10 8.39 20.99
C LEU A 239 12.44 7.10 21.77
N GLN A 240 13.01 7.20 22.97
CA GLN A 240 13.16 6.04 23.86
C GLN A 240 11.83 5.67 24.55
N GLY A 241 10.89 6.63 24.63
CA GLY A 241 9.57 6.44 25.21
C GLY A 241 8.49 6.02 24.19
N PRO A 242 7.21 6.05 24.61
CA PRO A 242 6.08 5.74 23.74
C PRO A 242 5.95 6.72 22.57
N GLY A 243 5.74 6.23 21.35
CA GLY A 243 5.67 7.06 20.15
C GLY A 243 4.60 8.16 20.19
N THR A 244 3.49 7.95 20.89
CA THR A 244 2.45 8.99 21.09
C THR A 244 2.98 10.20 21.87
N VAL A 245 3.86 9.98 22.85
CA VAL A 245 4.44 11.05 23.66
C VAL A 245 5.43 11.84 22.82
N ALA A 246 6.31 11.15 22.10
CA ALA A 246 7.24 11.78 21.17
C ALA A 246 6.50 12.64 20.13
N LEU A 247 5.41 12.14 19.55
CA LEU A 247 4.63 12.88 18.55
C LEU A 247 3.91 14.11 19.10
N ARG A 248 3.41 14.07 20.33
CA ARG A 248 2.87 15.28 20.99
C ARG A 248 3.97 16.31 21.17
N GLY A 249 5.15 15.90 21.62
CA GLY A 249 6.30 16.79 21.75
C GLY A 249 6.71 17.44 20.42
N VAL A 250 6.64 16.70 19.30
CA VAL A 250 6.85 17.25 17.95
C VAL A 250 5.80 18.31 17.63
N ASP A 251 4.52 17.99 17.84
CA ASP A 251 3.40 18.90 17.55
C ASP A 251 3.50 20.21 18.37
N ASP A 252 3.76 20.10 19.67
CA ASP A 252 3.93 21.25 20.57
C ASP A 252 5.14 22.10 20.17
N ALA A 253 6.28 21.48 19.87
CA ALA A 253 7.49 22.19 19.46
C ALA A 253 7.33 22.89 18.10
N LEU A 254 6.60 22.29 17.16
CA LEU A 254 6.33 22.90 15.87
C LEU A 254 5.37 24.08 15.99
N ARG A 255 4.31 23.98 16.81
CA ARG A 255 3.40 25.11 17.05
C ARG A 255 4.08 26.27 17.78
N ALA A 256 4.96 25.98 18.73
CA ALA A 256 5.72 27.00 19.44
C ALA A 256 6.66 27.82 18.51
N ARG A 257 6.96 27.32 17.30
CA ARG A 257 7.75 28.04 16.29
C ARG A 257 6.89 28.89 15.34
N GLU A 258 5.57 28.70 15.32
CA GLU A 258 4.65 29.48 14.50
C GLU A 258 4.12 30.73 15.22
N GLY A 259 4.19 30.78 16.56
CA GLY A 259 3.80 31.92 17.39
C GLY A 259 4.97 32.84 17.71
#